data_AF-A0A352MV56-F1
#
_entry.id   AF-A0A352MV56-F1
#
_cell.length_a   1.000
_cell.length_b   1.000
_cell.length_c   1.000
_cell.angle_alpha   90.00
_cell.angle_beta   90.00
_cell.angle_gamma   90.00
#
_symmetry.space_group_name_H-M   'P 1'
#
loop_
_entity.id
_entity.type
_entity.pdbx_description
1 polymer ?
#
loop_
_entity_poly.entity_id
_entity_poly.type
_entity_poly.pdbx_seq_one_letter_code
_entity_poly.pdbx_strand_id
1 'polypeptide(L)'
;MERDKIILELYFVHKMKQKQIAEKLNISKYIVSRVLRSDGRYYEEKKARVKESEKKHREKTSKYITEKRAKERNNNEYEAVEKQHIQASLELSNMKGYISNKAFRDWNSSIYKYDKKTKSYKLKSNIVATSDVPKSIKW
;
A
#
# COMPACT_ATOMS: atom_id res chain seq x y z
N MET A 1 -23.39 29.59 45.06
CA MET A 1 -23.79 28.38 45.81
C MET A 1 -24.60 27.40 44.96
N GLU A 2 -25.82 27.69 44.52
CA GLU A 2 -26.60 26.76 43.66
C GLU A 2 -25.89 26.44 42.34
N ARG A 3 -25.45 27.49 41.62
CA ARG A 3 -24.80 27.38 40.31
C ARG A 3 -23.47 26.61 40.37
N ASP A 4 -22.71 26.78 41.44
CA ASP A 4 -21.42 26.12 41.62
C ASP A 4 -21.60 24.62 41.84
N LYS A 5 -22.62 24.22 42.61
CA LYS A 5 -22.99 22.80 42.80
C LYS A 5 -23.38 22.15 41.47
N ILE A 6 -24.19 22.82 40.65
CA ILE A 6 -24.57 22.33 39.31
C ILE A 6 -23.33 22.14 38.42
N ILE A 7 -22.38 23.08 38.44
CA ILE A 7 -21.13 22.96 37.67
C ILE A 7 -20.31 21.74 38.13
N LEU A 8 -20.20 21.53 39.44
CA LEU A 8 -19.47 20.41 40.02
C LEU A 8 -20.14 19.08 39.67
N GLU A 9 -21.46 18.99 39.75
CA GLU A 9 -22.23 17.80 39.38
C GLU A 9 -22.08 17.47 37.88
N LEU A 10 -22.25 18.45 37.00
CA LEU A 10 -22.06 18.27 35.55
C LEU A 10 -20.63 17.82 35.20
N TYR A 11 -19.64 18.29 35.95
CA TYR A 11 -18.26 17.90 35.75
C TYR A 11 -17.97 16.50 36.30
N PHE A 12 -18.23 16.24 37.57
CA PHE A 12 -17.79 14.99 38.23
C PHE A 12 -18.71 13.80 37.95
N VAL A 13 -20.04 14.01 37.94
CA VAL A 13 -21.05 12.95 37.75
C VAL A 13 -21.29 12.72 36.25
N HIS A 14 -21.69 13.77 35.53
CA HIS A 14 -22.01 13.65 34.10
C HIS A 14 -20.79 13.65 33.17
N LYS A 15 -19.58 13.74 33.74
CA LYS A 15 -18.29 13.74 33.02
C LYS A 15 -18.20 14.72 31.85
N MET A 16 -18.96 15.82 31.86
CA MET A 16 -18.98 16.78 30.75
C MET A 16 -17.67 17.57 30.66
N LYS A 17 -17.33 18.07 29.45
CA LYS A 17 -16.20 18.99 29.26
C LYS A 17 -16.58 20.40 29.71
N GLN A 18 -15.62 21.18 30.20
CA GLN A 18 -15.85 22.57 30.63
C GLN A 18 -16.50 23.44 29.54
N LYS A 19 -16.15 23.21 28.27
CA LYS A 19 -16.77 23.90 27.12
C LYS A 19 -18.27 23.61 27.02
N GLN A 20 -18.66 22.34 27.17
CA GLN A 20 -20.06 21.92 27.10
C GLN A 20 -20.86 22.44 28.30
N ILE A 21 -20.25 22.47 29.49
CA ILE A 21 -20.87 23.05 30.69
C ILE A 21 -21.10 24.55 30.51
N ALA A 22 -20.11 25.25 29.96
CA ALA A 22 -20.20 26.68 29.66
C ALA A 22 -21.33 26.98 28.66
N GLU A 23 -21.42 26.22 27.57
CA GLU A 23 -22.50 26.31 26.57
C GLU A 23 -23.87 26.01 27.19
N LYS A 24 -23.99 24.93 27.99
CA LYS A 24 -25.25 24.50 28.61
C LYS A 24 -25.81 25.51 29.61
N LEU A 25 -24.94 26.17 30.37
CA LEU A 25 -25.34 27.17 31.37
C LEU A 25 -25.36 28.60 30.80
N ASN A 26 -24.94 28.79 29.55
CA ASN A 26 -24.73 30.10 28.91
C ASN A 26 -23.81 31.02 29.74
N ILE A 27 -22.70 30.47 30.24
CA ILE A 27 -21.72 31.18 31.07
C ILE A 27 -20.35 31.11 30.39
N SER A 28 -19.50 32.11 30.62
CA SER A 28 -18.09 32.04 30.21
C SER A 28 -17.38 30.81 30.79
N LYS A 29 -16.60 30.13 29.94
CA LYS A 29 -15.71 29.02 30.32
C LYS A 29 -14.77 29.38 31.48
N TYR A 30 -14.38 30.66 31.60
CA TYR A 30 -13.54 31.13 32.70
C TYR A 30 -14.21 30.90 34.06
N ILE A 31 -15.50 31.19 34.18
CA ILE A 31 -16.24 31.03 35.44
C ILE A 31 -16.32 29.54 35.82
N VAL A 32 -16.60 28.66 34.85
CA VAL A 32 -16.58 27.20 35.05
C VAL A 32 -15.20 26.73 35.53
N SER A 33 -14.12 27.19 34.87
CA SER A 33 -12.76 26.83 35.30
C SER A 33 -12.42 27.36 36.70
N ARG A 34 -12.92 28.54 37.07
CA ARG A 34 -12.65 29.13 38.38
C ARG A 34 -13.32 28.32 39.49
N VAL A 35 -14.60 27.97 39.31
CA VAL A 35 -15.36 27.13 40.25
C VAL A 35 -14.71 25.76 40.42
N LEU A 36 -14.31 25.12 39.32
CA LEU A 36 -13.66 23.81 39.38
C LEU A 36 -12.30 23.85 40.10
N ARG A 37 -11.48 24.89 39.88
CA ARG A 37 -10.17 25.01 40.54
C ARG A 37 -10.27 25.23 42.05
N SER A 38 -11.38 25.79 42.53
CA SER A 38 -11.63 25.95 43.96
C SER A 38 -11.91 24.61 44.66
N ASP A 39 -12.32 23.57 43.93
CA ASP A 39 -12.53 22.23 44.48
C ASP A 39 -11.22 21.42 44.43
N GLY A 40 -10.80 20.86 45.58
CA GLY A 40 -9.56 20.07 45.68
C GLY A 40 -9.54 18.83 44.77
N ARG A 41 -10.71 18.23 44.49
CA ARG A 41 -10.84 16.99 43.69
C ARG A 41 -10.57 17.22 42.20
N TYR A 42 -10.62 18.47 41.74
CA TYR A 42 -10.52 18.80 40.32
C TYR A 42 -9.17 18.38 39.71
N TYR A 43 -8.07 18.56 40.43
CA TYR A 43 -6.75 18.23 39.90
C TYR A 43 -6.56 16.72 39.67
N GLU A 44 -7.10 15.89 40.56
CA GLU A 44 -7.05 14.43 40.45
C GLU A 44 -7.92 13.93 39.29
N GLU A 45 -9.17 14.38 39.21
CA GLU A 45 -10.08 14.06 38.11
C GLU A 45 -9.51 14.51 36.75
N LYS A 46 -8.90 15.71 36.70
CA LYS A 46 -8.25 16.21 35.49
C LYS A 46 -7.11 15.30 35.05
N LYS A 47 -6.25 14.85 35.98
CA LYS A 47 -5.16 13.90 35.67
C LYS A 47 -5.71 12.56 35.18
N ALA A 48 -6.77 12.04 35.81
CA ALA A 48 -7.42 10.79 35.39
C ALA A 48 -7.96 10.88 33.95
N ARG A 49 -8.63 11.99 33.61
CA ARG A 49 -9.15 12.21 32.25
C ARG A 49 -8.09 12.34 31.18
N VAL A 50 -6.94 12.94 31.50
CA VAL A 50 -5.81 13.01 30.57
C VAL A 50 -5.33 11.60 30.25
N LYS A 51 -5.10 10.76 31.27
CA LYS A 51 -4.71 9.35 31.08
C LYS A 51 -5.73 8.55 30.27
N GLU A 52 -7.02 8.73 30.55
CA GLU A 52 -8.09 8.06 29.81
C GLU A 52 -8.13 8.52 28.34
N SER A 53 -7.97 9.82 28.08
CA SER A 53 -7.91 10.38 26.73
C SER A 53 -6.71 9.86 25.95
N GLU A 54 -5.54 9.78 26.58
CA GLU A 54 -4.33 9.20 25.98
C GLU A 54 -4.51 7.71 25.64
N LYS A 55 -5.18 6.94 26.51
CA LYS A 55 -5.52 5.55 26.23
C LYS A 55 -6.44 5.42 25.01
N LYS A 56 -7.55 6.17 25.00
CA LYS A 56 -8.50 6.20 23.86
C LYS A 56 -7.83 6.65 22.57
N HIS A 57 -6.94 7.64 22.64
CA HIS A 57 -6.19 8.10 21.47
C HIS A 57 -5.28 7.00 20.93
N ARG A 58 -4.50 6.32 21.79
CA ARG A 58 -3.66 5.18 21.39
C ARG A 58 -4.46 4.06 20.75
N GLU A 59 -5.60 3.69 21.34
CA GLU A 59 -6.50 2.67 20.78
C GLU A 59 -7.03 3.08 19.41
N LYS A 60 -7.49 4.33 19.25
CA LYS A 60 -7.99 4.84 17.96
C LYS A 60 -6.91 4.86 16.89
N THR A 61 -5.70 5.32 17.24
CA THR A 61 -4.55 5.36 16.32
C THR A 61 -4.14 3.96 15.90
N SER A 62 -4.09 3.01 16.83
CA SER A 62 -3.80 1.60 16.54
C SER A 62 -4.81 1.02 15.53
N LYS A 63 -6.12 1.19 15.79
CA LYS A 63 -7.20 0.75 14.89
C LYS A 63 -7.07 1.36 13.49
N TYR A 64 -6.84 2.67 13.42
CA TYR A 64 -6.65 3.37 12.15
C TYR A 64 -5.46 2.82 11.35
N ILE A 65 -4.32 2.59 12.00
CA ILE A 65 -3.13 2.01 11.35
C ILE A 65 -3.41 0.59 10.86
N THR A 66 -4.08 -0.24 11.66
CA THR A 66 -4.42 -1.61 11.25
C THR A 66 -5.38 -1.64 10.06
N GLU A 67 -6.41 -0.79 10.06
CA GLU A 67 -7.36 -0.68 8.94
C GLU A 67 -6.68 -0.16 7.67
N LYS A 68 -5.79 0.83 7.80
CA LYS A 68 -5.02 1.36 6.66
C LYS A 68 -4.14 0.27 6.05
N ARG A 69 -3.39 -0.47 6.88
CA ARG A 69 -2.54 -1.58 6.42
C ARG A 69 -3.34 -2.71 5.78
N ALA A 70 -4.51 -3.04 6.30
CA ALA A 70 -5.39 -4.06 5.70
C ALA A 70 -5.86 -3.63 4.29
N LYS A 71 -6.24 -2.37 4.12
CA LYS A 71 -6.60 -1.82 2.80
C LYS A 71 -5.43 -1.84 1.81
N GLU A 72 -4.24 -1.45 2.27
CA GLU A 72 -3.02 -1.51 1.44
C GLU A 72 -2.65 -2.93 1.04
N ARG A 73 -2.80 -3.93 1.93
CA ARG A 73 -2.59 -5.34 1.58
C ARG A 73 -3.53 -5.83 0.49
N ASN A 74 -4.82 -5.54 0.60
CA ASN A 74 -5.80 -5.93 -0.43
C ASN A 74 -5.45 -5.34 -1.81
N ASN A 75 -4.96 -4.09 -1.84
CA ASN A 75 -4.51 -3.47 -3.09
C ASN A 75 -3.21 -4.11 -3.60
N ASN A 76 -2.24 -4.37 -2.72
CA ASN A 76 -0.97 -5.00 -3.07
C ASN A 76 -1.15 -6.46 -3.55
N GLU A 77 -2.13 -7.19 -3.01
CA GLU A 77 -2.48 -8.54 -3.47
C GLU A 77 -2.96 -8.51 -4.93
N TYR A 78 -3.82 -7.54 -5.27
CA TYR A 78 -4.24 -7.33 -6.66
C TYR A 78 -3.06 -6.99 -7.58
N GLU A 79 -2.20 -6.05 -7.17
CA GLU A 79 -0.99 -5.70 -7.94
C GLU A 79 -0.02 -6.89 -8.08
N ALA A 80 0.11 -7.73 -7.06
CA ALA A 80 0.96 -8.92 -7.10
C ALA A 80 0.41 -9.96 -8.08
N VAL A 81 -0.91 -10.18 -8.08
CA VAL A 81 -1.59 -11.08 -9.03
C VAL A 81 -1.46 -10.54 -10.45
N GLU A 82 -1.64 -9.23 -10.67
CA GLU A 82 -1.45 -8.59 -11.98
C GLU A 82 -0.01 -8.79 -12.51
N LYS A 83 1.00 -8.59 -11.66
CA LYS A 83 2.40 -8.84 -12.03
C LYS A 83 2.68 -10.31 -12.37
N GLN A 84 2.08 -11.25 -11.63
CA GLN A 84 2.18 -12.68 -11.95
C GLN A 84 1.53 -13.00 -13.29
N HIS A 85 0.36 -12.42 -13.59
CA HIS A 85 -0.28 -12.58 -14.89
C HIS A 85 0.57 -12.02 -16.02
N ILE A 86 1.12 -10.81 -15.87
CA ILE A 86 2.02 -10.21 -16.86
C ILE A 86 3.22 -11.12 -17.10
N GLN A 87 3.87 -11.60 -16.02
CA GLN A 87 5.02 -12.50 -16.14
C GLN A 87 4.65 -13.83 -16.83
N ALA A 88 3.52 -14.44 -16.46
CA ALA A 88 3.05 -15.67 -17.10
C ALA A 88 2.73 -15.44 -18.58
N SER A 89 2.10 -14.31 -18.93
CA SER A 89 1.86 -13.93 -20.33
C SER A 89 3.16 -13.72 -21.10
N LEU A 90 4.18 -13.13 -20.48
CA LEU A 90 5.50 -12.96 -21.09
C LEU A 90 6.23 -14.29 -21.31
N GLU A 91 6.11 -15.23 -20.37
CA GLU A 91 6.73 -16.56 -20.46
C GLU A 91 6.01 -17.46 -21.48
N LEU A 92 4.68 -17.40 -21.53
CA LEU A 92 3.86 -18.20 -22.43
C LEU A 92 3.76 -17.62 -23.83
N SER A 93 3.84 -16.30 -23.99
CA SER A 93 3.95 -15.71 -25.31
C SER A 93 5.38 -15.89 -25.81
N ASN A 94 5.53 -16.31 -27.07
CA ASN A 94 6.82 -16.32 -27.76
C ASN A 94 7.28 -14.87 -28.06
N MET A 95 7.33 -13.99 -27.06
CA MET A 95 7.64 -12.56 -27.18
C MET A 95 9.13 -12.28 -27.40
N LYS A 96 9.89 -13.25 -27.92
CA LYS A 96 11.05 -12.92 -28.75
C LYS A 96 10.50 -12.76 -30.15
N GLY A 97 10.10 -11.54 -30.51
CA GLY A 97 9.62 -11.16 -31.85
C GLY A 97 10.64 -11.37 -32.99
N TYR A 98 11.71 -12.11 -32.73
CA TYR A 98 12.74 -12.50 -33.67
C TYR A 98 12.79 -14.03 -33.72
N ILE A 99 12.56 -14.58 -34.90
CA ILE A 99 12.83 -15.98 -35.16
C ILE A 99 14.31 -16.26 -34.88
N SER A 100 14.60 -17.27 -34.05
CA SER A 100 16.00 -17.65 -33.82
C SER A 100 16.64 -18.14 -35.12
N ASN A 101 17.95 -17.94 -35.31
CA ASN A 101 18.63 -18.45 -36.51
C ASN A 101 18.40 -19.97 -36.72
N LYS A 102 18.31 -20.73 -35.63
CA LYS A 102 18.00 -22.16 -35.66
C LYS A 102 16.58 -22.42 -36.20
N ALA A 103 15.57 -21.74 -35.63
CA ALA A 103 14.20 -21.84 -36.11
C ALA A 103 14.07 -21.39 -37.57
N PHE A 104 14.79 -20.32 -37.97
CA PHE A 104 14.84 -19.86 -39.35
C PHE A 104 15.39 -20.94 -40.29
N ARG A 105 16.46 -21.64 -39.90
CA ARG A 105 17.00 -22.77 -40.68
C ARG A 105 16.07 -23.97 -40.69
N ASP A 106 15.40 -24.28 -39.58
CA ASP A 106 14.50 -25.42 -39.50
C ASP A 106 13.28 -25.20 -40.41
N TRP A 107 12.76 -23.98 -40.47
CA TRP A 107 11.67 -23.61 -41.39
C TRP A 107 12.15 -23.45 -42.84
N ASN A 108 13.41 -23.07 -43.07
CA ASN A 108 14.02 -22.91 -44.39
C ASN A 108 15.15 -23.92 -44.63
N SER A 109 14.91 -25.20 -44.37
CA SER A 109 15.98 -26.21 -44.39
C SER A 109 16.62 -26.41 -45.77
N SER A 110 15.85 -26.15 -46.84
CA SER A 110 16.28 -26.34 -48.23
C SER A 110 17.39 -25.40 -48.70
N ILE A 111 17.54 -24.21 -48.09
CA ILE A 111 18.54 -23.21 -48.51
C ILE A 111 19.91 -23.41 -47.85
N TYR A 112 20.00 -24.31 -46.88
CA TYR A 112 21.23 -24.61 -46.15
C TYR A 112 21.84 -25.95 -46.54
N LYS A 113 23.16 -26.06 -46.40
CA LYS A 113 23.92 -27.31 -46.50
C LYS A 113 24.70 -27.54 -45.21
N TYR A 114 24.65 -28.75 -44.67
CA TYR A 114 25.41 -29.11 -43.49
C TYR A 114 26.89 -29.34 -43.83
N ASP A 115 27.77 -28.66 -43.11
CA ASP A 115 29.22 -28.85 -43.18
C ASP A 115 29.69 -29.68 -41.99
N LYS A 116 30.13 -30.92 -42.28
CA LYS A 116 30.62 -31.87 -41.27
C LYS A 116 31.91 -31.40 -40.60
N LYS A 117 32.75 -30.60 -41.27
CA LYS A 117 34.04 -30.15 -40.73
C LYS A 117 33.84 -29.09 -39.65
N THR A 118 32.99 -28.10 -39.92
CA THR A 118 32.72 -26.99 -39.01
C THR A 118 31.52 -27.24 -38.08
N LYS A 119 30.83 -28.38 -38.25
CA LYS A 119 29.60 -28.74 -37.51
C LYS A 119 28.57 -27.60 -37.56
N SER A 120 28.32 -27.09 -38.76
CA SER A 120 27.47 -25.92 -38.98
C SER A 120 26.70 -26.01 -40.29
N TYR A 121 25.55 -25.36 -40.36
CA TYR A 121 24.81 -25.14 -41.60
C TYR A 121 25.33 -23.89 -42.29
N LYS A 122 25.58 -23.97 -43.60
CA LYS A 122 26.01 -22.86 -44.43
C LYS A 122 24.98 -22.61 -45.53
N LEU A 123 24.68 -21.35 -45.80
CA LEU A 123 23.81 -20.98 -46.91
C LEU A 123 24.42 -21.47 -48.23
N LYS A 124 23.60 -22.02 -49.12
CA LYS A 124 24.06 -22.47 -50.44
C LYS A 124 24.54 -21.27 -51.27
N SER A 125 25.67 -21.41 -51.95
CA SER A 125 26.31 -20.32 -52.70
C SER A 125 25.50 -19.82 -53.90
N ASN A 126 24.50 -20.59 -54.37
CA ASN A 126 23.61 -20.22 -55.46
C ASN A 126 22.43 -19.33 -55.03
N ILE A 127 22.36 -18.95 -53.75
CA ILE A 127 21.26 -18.16 -53.20
C ILE A 127 21.77 -16.76 -52.87
N VAL A 128 21.17 -15.75 -53.51
CA VAL A 128 21.39 -14.34 -53.18
C VAL A 128 20.46 -14.00 -52.01
N ALA A 129 21.03 -13.70 -50.85
CA ALA A 129 20.29 -13.43 -49.63
C ALA A 129 20.56 -12.02 -49.08
N THR A 130 19.56 -11.44 -48.42
CA THR A 130 19.67 -10.13 -47.74
C THR A 130 20.53 -10.23 -46.48
N SER A 131 20.88 -9.08 -45.89
CA SER A 131 21.71 -9.00 -44.68
C SER A 131 21.15 -9.79 -43.49
N ASP A 132 19.83 -9.91 -43.41
CA ASP A 132 19.14 -10.50 -42.26
C ASP A 132 19.14 -12.03 -42.29
N VAL A 133 19.52 -12.64 -43.43
CA VAL A 133 19.59 -14.09 -43.56
C VAL A 133 20.91 -14.61 -42.98
N PRO A 134 20.87 -15.55 -42.02
CA PRO A 134 22.08 -16.09 -41.42
C PRO A 134 22.92 -16.87 -42.44
N LYS A 135 24.14 -16.42 -42.73
CA LYS A 135 25.03 -17.13 -43.67
C LYS A 135 25.57 -18.44 -43.12
N SER A 136 25.77 -18.50 -41.80
CA SER A 136 26.23 -19.70 -41.10
C SER A 136 25.56 -19.83 -39.74
N ILE A 137 25.13 -21.05 -39.41
CA ILE A 137 24.42 -21.37 -38.18
C ILE A 137 25.10 -22.59 -37.56
N LYS A 138 25.65 -22.43 -36.35
CA LYS A 138 26.23 -23.54 -35.60
C LYS A 138 25.13 -24.53 -35.20
N TRP A 139 25.46 -25.83 -35.28
CA TRP A 139 24.59 -26.90 -34.77
C TRP A 139 24.56 -26.88 -33.25
#